data_AF-A0A1U7P4W2-F1
#
_entry.id   AF-A0A1U7P4W2-F1
#
_cell.length_a   1.000
_cell.length_b   1.000
_cell.length_c   1.000
_cell.angle_alpha   90.00
_cell.angle_beta   90.00
_cell.angle_gamma   90.00
#
_symmetry.space_group_name_H-M   'P 1'
#
loop_
_entity.id
_entity.type
_entity.pdbx_description
1 polymer ?
#
loop_
_entity_poly.entity_id
_entity_poly.type
_entity_poly.pdbx_seq_one_letter_code
_entity_poly.pdbx_strand_id
1 'polypeptide(L)'
;MTLAQRLRELRQARGLRLRDVGDVTGHTVPYLSDLERGRTPRGLDSLRALAHVYGLSVSELLTGVDWAGQLTGAGRPLGLQALLDDPVFGPQVTPEWTELLARIEYRGRRPRGVAEYLIIFLHLRRVLGV
;
A
#
# COMPACT_ATOMS: atom_id res chain seq x y z
N MET A 1 -1.35 5.64 4.47
CA MET A 1 0.00 6.09 4.07
C MET A 1 0.72 4.93 3.40
N THR A 2 1.37 5.11 2.26
CA THR A 2 2.13 4.03 1.60
C THR A 2 3.49 3.77 2.25
N LEU A 3 4.09 2.61 2.00
CA LEU A 3 5.43 2.28 2.52
C LEU A 3 6.50 3.27 2.03
N ALA A 4 6.39 3.72 0.77
CA ALA A 4 7.31 4.70 0.20
C ALA A 4 7.27 6.04 0.96
N GLN A 5 6.06 6.51 1.28
CA GLN A 5 5.83 7.70 2.08
C GLN A 5 6.39 7.53 3.50
N ARG A 6 6.13 6.38 4.14
CA ARG A 6 6.65 6.08 5.48
C ARG A 6 8.17 6.08 5.54
N LEU A 7 8.85 5.48 4.55
CA LEU A 7 10.32 5.49 4.47
C LEU A 7 10.87 6.92 4.38
N ARG A 8 10.26 7.73 3.52
CA ARG A 8 10.63 9.15 3.38
C ARG A 8 10.44 9.93 4.68
N GLU A 9 9.31 9.75 5.34
CA GLU A 9 9.00 10.39 6.62
C GLU A 9 10.01 9.98 7.71
N LEU A 10 10.31 8.68 7.85
CA LEU A 10 11.28 8.19 8.82
C LEU A 10 12.69 8.74 8.60
N ARG A 11 13.11 8.86 7.33
CA ARG A 11 14.39 9.47 6.96
C ARG A 11 14.42 10.95 7.32
N GLN A 12 13.37 11.70 6.96
CA GLN A 12 13.27 13.13 7.24
C GLN A 12 13.20 13.44 8.73
N ALA A 13 12.43 12.66 9.50
CA ALA A 13 12.33 12.78 10.95
C ALA A 13 13.67 12.57 11.67
N ARG A 14 14.58 11.80 11.08
CA ARG A 14 15.95 11.56 11.58
C ARG A 14 16.99 12.54 11.01
N GLY A 15 16.58 13.50 10.18
CA GLY A 15 17.50 14.46 9.55
C GLY A 15 18.48 13.84 8.56
N LEU A 16 18.24 12.61 8.10
CA LEU A 16 19.16 11.88 7.22
C LEU A 16 19.00 12.30 5.76
N ARG A 17 20.12 12.44 5.04
CA ARG A 17 20.15 12.53 3.59
C ARG A 17 20.01 11.14 2.98
N LEU A 18 19.62 11.07 1.70
CA LEU A 18 19.59 9.80 0.97
C LEU A 18 20.98 9.14 0.92
N ARG A 19 22.04 9.94 0.85
CA ARG A 19 23.42 9.45 0.88
C ARG A 19 23.75 8.76 2.20
N ASP A 20 23.38 9.36 3.33
CA ASP A 20 23.63 8.79 4.66
C ASP A 20 22.97 7.41 4.81
N VAL A 21 21.74 7.25 4.29
CA VAL A 21 21.06 5.95 4.25
C VAL A 21 21.76 4.98 3.28
N GLY A 22 22.23 5.46 2.14
CA GLY A 22 22.95 4.67 1.15
C GLY A 22 24.28 4.13 1.68
N ASP A 23 25.02 4.95 2.42
CA ASP A 23 26.31 4.58 3.01
C ASP A 23 26.16 3.43 4.03
N VAL A 24 25.02 3.34 4.73
CA VAL A 24 24.74 2.25 5.69
C VAL A 24 24.11 1.02 5.03
N THR A 25 23.22 1.21 4.06
CA THR A 25 22.48 0.11 3.42
C THR A 25 23.19 -0.51 2.21
N GLY A 26 24.22 0.15 1.67
CA GLY A 26 24.84 -0.20 0.40
C GLY A 26 23.98 0.13 -0.83
N HIS A 27 22.84 0.80 -0.64
CA HIS A 27 21.96 1.21 -1.74
C HIS A 27 22.39 2.54 -2.35
N THR A 28 22.24 2.68 -3.66
CA THR A 28 22.56 3.93 -4.36
C THR A 28 21.52 5.01 -4.10
N VAL A 29 21.93 6.28 -4.15
CA VAL A 29 21.02 7.42 -3.99
C VAL A 29 19.85 7.38 -5.00
N PRO A 30 20.06 7.08 -6.30
CA PRO A 30 18.94 6.94 -7.25
C PRO A 30 17.94 5.86 -6.83
N TYR A 31 18.42 4.68 -6.42
CA TYR A 31 17.56 3.60 -5.94
C TYR A 31 16.72 4.03 -4.73
N LEU A 32 17.34 4.63 -3.71
CA LEU A 32 16.62 5.12 -2.53
C LEU A 32 15.62 6.23 -2.87
N SER A 33 15.96 7.07 -3.85
CA SER A 33 15.07 8.11 -4.36
C SER A 33 13.83 7.52 -5.03
N ASP A 34 14.01 6.51 -5.90
CA ASP A 34 12.90 5.82 -6.57
C ASP A 34 12.06 5.00 -5.60
N LEU A 35 12.71 4.39 -4.61
CA LEU A 35 12.06 3.69 -3.51
C LEU A 35 11.12 4.62 -2.71
N GLU A 36 11.56 5.81 -2.33
CA GLU A 36 10.75 6.82 -1.63
C GLU A 36 9.63 7.41 -2.51
N ARG A 37 9.74 7.27 -3.84
CA ARG A 37 8.67 7.63 -4.79
C ARG A 37 7.76 6.45 -5.13
N GLY A 38 8.03 5.26 -4.60
CA GLY A 38 7.26 4.06 -4.88
C GLY A 38 7.42 3.53 -6.31
N ARG A 39 8.53 3.84 -6.99
CA ARG A 39 8.80 3.44 -8.38
C ARG A 39 9.56 2.12 -8.50
N THR A 40 10.10 1.61 -7.39
CA THR A 40 10.95 0.41 -7.39
C THR A 40 10.38 -0.68 -6.47
N PRO A 41 10.47 -1.96 -6.87
CA PRO A 41 10.12 -3.10 -6.02
C PRO A 41 10.98 -3.14 -4.75
N ARG A 42 10.38 -3.65 -3.67
CA ARG A 42 11.02 -3.78 -2.36
C ARG A 42 11.28 -5.24 -2.06
N GLY A 43 12.54 -5.61 -1.91
CA GLY A 43 12.93 -6.91 -1.36
C GLY A 43 12.87 -6.91 0.18
N LEU A 44 12.70 -8.09 0.77
CA LEU A 44 12.69 -8.25 2.24
C LEU A 44 14.02 -7.81 2.87
N ASP A 45 15.14 -8.06 2.19
CA ASP A 45 16.47 -7.68 2.67
C ASP A 45 16.65 -6.16 2.71
N SER A 46 16.19 -5.44 1.67
CA SER A 46 16.17 -3.98 1.66
C SER A 46 15.31 -3.42 2.79
N LEU A 47 14.15 -4.02 3.07
CA LEU A 47 13.29 -3.60 4.18
C LEU A 47 13.97 -3.82 5.53
N ARG A 48 14.71 -4.92 5.69
CA ARG A 48 15.46 -5.20 6.92
C ARG A 48 16.59 -4.19 7.12
N ALA A 49 17.35 -3.89 6.07
CA ALA A 49 18.42 -2.90 6.12
C ALA A 49 17.88 -1.49 6.48
N LEU A 50 16.76 -1.09 5.87
CA LEU A 50 16.13 0.20 6.15
C LEU A 50 15.55 0.26 7.56
N ALA A 51 14.89 -0.81 8.02
CA ALA A 51 14.39 -0.89 9.39
C ALA A 51 15.54 -0.71 10.40
N HIS A 52 16.68 -1.38 10.15
CA HIS A 52 17.88 -1.24 10.96
C HIS A 52 18.43 0.20 10.97
N VAL A 53 18.54 0.86 9.80
CA VAL A 53 18.96 2.28 9.73
C VAL A 53 18.06 3.20 10.56
N TYR A 54 16.76 2.89 10.60
CA TYR A 54 15.80 3.68 11.36
C TYR A 54 15.68 3.20 12.82
N GLY A 55 16.40 2.17 13.26
CA GLY A 55 16.29 1.65 14.62
C GLY A 55 14.90 1.07 14.91
N LEU A 56 14.29 0.42 13.92
CA LEU A 56 12.99 -0.23 14.00
C LEU A 56 13.13 -1.72 13.67
N SER A 57 12.21 -2.53 14.18
CA SER A 57 11.92 -3.83 13.59
C SER A 57 11.20 -3.68 12.25
N VAL A 58 11.23 -4.74 11.42
CA VAL A 58 10.46 -4.75 10.16
C VAL A 58 8.96 -4.60 10.44
N SER A 59 8.44 -5.18 11.53
CA SER A 59 7.03 -5.07 11.88
C SER A 59 6.63 -3.62 12.23
N GLU A 60 7.45 -2.92 13.02
CA GLU A 60 7.24 -1.49 13.31
C GLU A 60 7.38 -0.63 12.07
N LEU A 61 8.32 -0.94 11.18
CA LEU A 61 8.45 -0.28 9.89
C LEU A 61 7.18 -0.43 9.04
N LEU A 62 6.48 -1.56 9.12
CA LEU A 62 5.29 -1.85 8.33
C LEU A 62 3.97 -1.44 9.02
N THR A 63 4.02 -1.03 10.28
CA THR A 63 2.83 -0.64 11.03
C THR A 63 2.17 0.60 10.42
N GLY A 64 0.85 0.55 10.20
CA GLY A 64 0.08 1.66 9.62
C GLY A 64 0.39 1.95 8.15
N VAL A 65 1.13 1.06 7.48
CA VAL A 65 1.35 1.11 6.04
C VAL A 65 0.14 0.56 5.34
N ASP A 66 -0.41 1.37 4.45
CA ASP A 66 -1.45 0.97 3.53
C ASP A 66 -0.80 0.26 2.34
N TRP A 67 -1.14 -1.02 2.20
CA TRP A 67 -0.71 -1.90 1.10
C TRP A 67 -1.53 -1.71 -0.17
N ALA A 68 -2.29 -0.62 -0.20
CA ALA A 68 -3.15 -0.20 -1.27
C ALA A 68 -2.54 -0.36 -2.69
N GLY A 69 -3.17 -1.19 -3.51
CA GLY A 69 -2.76 -1.53 -4.88
C GLY A 69 -1.94 -2.81 -5.06
N GLN A 70 -1.55 -3.50 -3.98
CA GLN A 70 -0.96 -4.84 -4.06
C GLN A 70 -2.04 -5.92 -4.25
N LEU A 71 -1.66 -7.08 -4.75
CA LEU A 71 -2.54 -8.24 -4.91
C LEU A 71 -2.34 -9.24 -3.76
N THR A 72 -3.41 -9.91 -3.35
CA THR A 72 -3.38 -11.13 -2.53
C THR A 72 -2.69 -12.27 -3.29
N GLY A 73 -2.37 -13.37 -2.59
CA GLY A 73 -1.96 -14.62 -3.24
C GLY A 73 -2.98 -15.18 -4.24
N ALA A 74 -4.25 -14.78 -4.12
CA ALA A 74 -5.32 -15.11 -5.07
C ALA A 74 -5.45 -14.11 -6.24
N GLY A 75 -4.50 -13.18 -6.42
CA GLY A 75 -4.50 -12.20 -7.52
C GLY A 75 -5.52 -11.06 -7.37
N ARG A 76 -6.20 -10.95 -6.21
CA ARG A 76 -7.19 -9.90 -5.92
C ARG A 76 -6.54 -8.67 -5.27
N PRO A 77 -6.94 -7.43 -5.59
CA PRO A 77 -6.43 -6.25 -4.88
C PRO A 77 -6.62 -6.34 -3.37
N LEU A 78 -5.59 -6.07 -2.58
CA LEU A 78 -5.63 -6.10 -1.12
C LEU A 78 -6.66 -5.12 -0.55
N GLY A 79 -6.84 -3.96 -1.18
CA GLY A 79 -7.89 -3.01 -0.78
C GLY A 79 -9.30 -3.58 -0.92
N LEU A 80 -9.52 -4.42 -1.95
CA LEU A 80 -10.79 -5.12 -2.10
C LEU A 80 -10.91 -6.25 -1.09
N GLN A 81 -9.84 -7.04 -0.87
CA GLN A 81 -9.87 -8.08 0.16
C GLN A 81 -10.18 -7.51 1.55
N ALA A 82 -9.57 -6.38 1.92
CA ALA A 82 -9.87 -5.69 3.16
C ALA A 82 -11.33 -5.21 3.28
N LEU A 83 -12.00 -4.87 2.16
CA LEU A 83 -13.44 -4.58 2.16
C LEU A 83 -14.28 -5.83 2.40
N LEU A 84 -13.86 -6.97 1.83
CA LEU A 84 -14.55 -8.26 2.03
C LEU A 84 -14.40 -8.76 3.47
N ASP A 85 -13.26 -8.49 4.11
CA ASP A 85 -12.99 -8.85 5.50
C ASP A 85 -13.66 -7.87 6.50
N ASP A 86 -14.25 -6.77 6.03
CA ASP A 86 -14.96 -5.82 6.89
C ASP A 86 -16.24 -6.45 7.46
N PRO A 87 -16.46 -6.43 8.80
CA PRO A 87 -17.57 -7.14 9.42
C PRO A 87 -18.95 -6.55 9.09
N VAL A 88 -19.02 -5.29 8.67
CA VAL A 88 -20.27 -4.59 8.37
C VAL A 88 -20.55 -4.65 6.87
N PHE A 89 -19.56 -4.30 6.05
CA PHE A 89 -19.75 -4.17 4.60
C PHE A 89 -19.44 -5.45 3.84
N GLY A 90 -18.51 -6.28 4.32
CA GLY A 90 -18.12 -7.55 3.67
C GLY A 90 -19.32 -8.45 3.33
N PRO A 91 -20.25 -8.72 4.26
CA PRO A 91 -21.44 -9.53 3.97
C PRO A 91 -22.38 -8.95 2.90
N GLN A 92 -22.26 -7.65 2.59
CA GLN A 92 -23.09 -6.96 1.59
C GLN A 92 -22.45 -6.97 0.19
N VAL A 93 -21.16 -7.34 0.07
CA VAL A 93 -20.44 -7.42 -1.20
C VAL A 93 -20.58 -8.85 -1.75
N THR A 94 -21.53 -9.04 -2.66
CA THR A 94 -21.78 -10.36 -3.29
C THR A 94 -20.59 -10.81 -4.16
N PRO A 95 -20.54 -12.09 -4.58
CA PRO A 95 -19.52 -12.56 -5.53
C PRO A 95 -19.47 -11.74 -6.83
N GLU A 96 -20.63 -11.33 -7.36
CA GLU A 96 -20.72 -10.50 -8.57
C GLU A 96 -20.12 -9.12 -8.35
N TRP A 97 -20.43 -8.49 -7.20
CA TRP A 97 -19.79 -7.24 -6.80
C TRP A 97 -18.27 -7.39 -6.64
N THR A 98 -17.82 -8.52 -6.10
CA THR A 98 -16.40 -8.81 -5.93
C THR A 98 -15.69 -8.87 -7.28
N GLU A 99 -16.26 -9.56 -8.27
CA GLU A 99 -15.71 -9.62 -9.62
C GLU A 99 -15.70 -8.26 -10.32
N LEU A 100 -16.78 -7.50 -10.19
CA LEU A 100 -16.90 -6.15 -10.74
C LEU A 100 -15.84 -5.22 -10.14
N LEU A 101 -15.77 -5.16 -8.81
CA LEU A 101 -14.83 -4.31 -8.10
C LEU A 101 -13.38 -4.71 -8.36
N ALA A 102 -13.09 -6.00 -8.55
CA ALA A 102 -11.73 -6.46 -8.88
C ALA A 102 -11.22 -5.94 -10.23
N ARG A 103 -12.12 -5.64 -11.17
CA ARG A 103 -11.78 -5.21 -12.54
C ARG A 103 -11.92 -3.70 -12.74
N ILE A 104 -12.46 -2.96 -11.77
CA ILE A 104 -12.79 -1.55 -11.95
C ILE A 104 -11.56 -0.66 -11.98
N GLU A 105 -11.59 0.33 -12.87
CA GLU A 105 -10.68 1.47 -12.86
C GLU A 105 -11.48 2.74 -12.58
N TYR A 106 -11.10 3.47 -11.54
CA TYR A 106 -11.74 4.72 -11.15
C TYR A 106 -10.81 5.89 -11.45
N ARG A 107 -11.25 6.81 -12.31
CA ARG A 107 -10.44 7.97 -12.78
C ARG A 107 -9.11 7.53 -13.41
N GLY A 108 -9.15 6.49 -14.25
CA GLY A 108 -7.99 5.98 -14.98
C GLY A 108 -6.93 5.29 -14.10
N ARG A 109 -7.29 4.94 -12.86
CA ARG A 109 -6.42 4.17 -11.96
C ARG A 109 -7.24 3.12 -11.21
N ARG A 110 -6.63 2.00 -10.87
CA ARG A 110 -7.26 1.04 -9.94
C ARG A 110 -7.41 1.66 -8.55
N PRO A 111 -8.52 1.39 -7.84
CA PRO A 111 -8.68 1.81 -6.47
C PRO A 111 -7.57 1.18 -5.63
N ARG A 112 -6.92 2.02 -4.83
CA ARG A 112 -5.71 1.60 -4.12
C ARG A 112 -6.10 0.97 -2.78
N GLY A 113 -6.94 1.60 -1.96
CA GLY A 113 -7.24 1.13 -0.60
C GLY A 113 -8.71 0.80 -0.34
N VAL A 114 -8.99 0.20 0.82
CA VAL A 114 -10.35 -0.20 1.26
C VAL A 114 -11.35 0.94 1.22
N ALA A 115 -10.95 2.15 1.62
CA ALA A 115 -11.81 3.33 1.60
C ALA A 115 -12.25 3.71 0.17
N GLU A 116 -11.36 3.59 -0.81
CA GLU A 116 -11.71 3.86 -2.21
C GLU A 116 -12.67 2.79 -2.75
N TYR A 117 -12.43 1.51 -2.46
CA TYR A 117 -13.36 0.43 -2.81
C TYR A 117 -14.73 0.62 -2.15
N LEU A 118 -14.78 1.01 -0.89
CA LEU A 118 -16.03 1.26 -0.16
C LEU A 118 -16.82 2.43 -0.78
N ILE A 119 -16.15 3.55 -1.10
CA ILE A 119 -16.81 4.70 -1.75
C ILE A 119 -17.41 4.28 -3.09
N ILE A 120 -16.66 3.52 -3.89
CA ILE A 120 -17.12 3.03 -5.19
C ILE A 120 -18.30 2.07 -5.01
N PHE A 121 -18.20 1.11 -4.09
CA PHE A 121 -19.27 0.16 -3.79
C PHE A 121 -20.55 0.88 -3.38
N LEU A 122 -20.49 1.79 -2.40
CA LEU A 122 -21.66 2.54 -1.94
C LEU A 122 -22.26 3.42 -3.04
N HIS A 123 -21.43 4.02 -3.89
CA HIS A 123 -21.89 4.82 -5.01
C HIS A 123 -22.61 3.96 -6.06
N LEU A 124 -21.98 2.86 -6.51
CA LEU A 124 -22.57 1.98 -7.51
C LEU A 124 -23.84 1.32 -6.98
N ARG A 125 -23.85 0.90 -5.71
CA ARG A 125 -25.04 0.35 -5.04
C ARG A 125 -26.22 1.33 -5.08
N ARG A 126 -25.96 2.60 -4.73
CA ARG A 126 -26.96 3.67 -4.79
C ARG A 126 -27.47 3.92 -6.22
N VAL A 127 -26.60 3.86 -7.22
CA VAL A 127 -26.96 4.12 -8.63
C VAL A 127 -27.74 2.96 -9.24
N LEU A 128 -27.36 1.72 -8.91
CA LEU A 128 -27.99 0.51 -9.45
C LEU A 128 -29.28 0.12 -8.70
N GLY A 129 -29.56 0.74 -7.55
CA GLY A 129 -30.81 0.54 -6.80
C GLY A 129 -30.93 -0.83 -6.14
N VAL A 130 -29.81 -1.49 -5.86
CA VAL A 130 -29.71 -2.82 -5.24
C VAL A 130 -29.15 -2.72 -3.84
#